data_AF-A0A8J6GEI6-F1
#
_entry.id   AF-A0A8J6GEI6-F1
#
_cell.length_a   1.000
_cell.length_b   1.000
_cell.length_c   1.000
_cell.angle_alpha   90.00
_cell.angle_beta   90.00
_cell.angle_gamma   90.00
#
_symmetry.space_group_name_H-M   'P 1'
#
loop_
_entity.id
_entity.type
_entity.pdbx_description
1 polymer ?
#
loop_
_entity_poly.entity_id
_entity_poly.type
_entity_poly.pdbx_seq_one_letter_code
_entity_poly.pdbx_strand_id
1 'polypeptide(L)'
;MADDAGAAGGPGGPGGPGLGGRGGFRGGFGSGLRGRGRGRGRGRGRGARGASLKDEVLKIMPVQKQTRAGQRTRFKAFVAIGDYNGHVGLGVKCSKEVATAIRGAIILAKLSIVPVRRGYWGNKIGKPHTVPCKVTGRCGSVLVRLIPAPRGTGIVSAPVPKKLLMMAGIDDCYTSARGCTATLGNFAKATFDAISKTYSYLTPGLWKETVFTKSPYQEFTDHLVKTHTRVSVQRTQAPAVATT
;
A
#
# COMPACT_ATOMS: atom_id res chain seq x y z
N MET A 1 -53.38 15.55 20.21
CA MET A 1 -52.33 15.17 21.17
C MET A 1 -51.00 15.56 20.54
N ALA A 2 -50.26 16.56 21.03
CA ALA A 2 -49.68 16.68 22.39
C ALA A 2 -48.52 15.67 22.55
N ASP A 3 -47.27 16.04 22.86
CA ASP A 3 -46.62 17.33 23.13
C ASP A 3 -45.12 17.24 22.75
N ASP A 4 -44.39 18.38 22.60
CA ASP A 4 -43.31 18.78 23.54
C ASP A 4 -42.72 20.18 23.22
N ALA A 5 -41.96 20.74 24.18
CA ALA A 5 -41.71 22.17 24.38
C ALA A 5 -40.42 22.75 23.74
N GLY A 6 -40.30 24.09 23.77
CA GLY A 6 -39.03 24.81 23.52
C GLY A 6 -39.17 26.31 23.27
N ALA A 7 -39.27 27.13 24.31
CA ALA A 7 -39.53 28.58 24.20
C ALA A 7 -38.27 29.49 24.24
N ALA A 8 -38.30 30.52 23.39
CA ALA A 8 -37.82 31.92 23.50
C ALA A 8 -36.65 32.36 24.41
N GLY A 9 -35.86 33.35 23.91
CA GLY A 9 -35.25 34.42 24.73
C GLY A 9 -33.77 34.76 24.44
N GLY A 10 -33.49 36.00 23.96
CA GLY A 10 -32.12 36.58 23.86
C GLY A 10 -31.71 37.35 25.15
N PRO A 11 -30.89 38.43 25.12
CA PRO A 11 -30.19 39.12 24.00
C PRO A 11 -28.64 39.23 24.23
N GLY A 12 -27.92 40.22 23.66
CA GLY A 12 -26.45 40.30 23.74
C GLY A 12 -25.79 41.71 23.82
N GLY A 13 -24.46 41.77 23.62
CA GLY A 13 -23.56 42.95 23.64
C GLY A 13 -22.84 43.20 24.99
N PRO A 14 -21.85 44.12 25.15
CA PRO A 14 -20.83 44.70 24.24
C PRO A 14 -19.38 44.23 24.66
N GLY A 15 -18.21 44.79 24.29
CA GLY A 15 -17.82 45.73 23.20
C GLY A 15 -16.59 46.63 23.48
N GLY A 16 -15.33 46.13 23.34
CA GLY A 16 -14.07 46.92 23.34
C GLY A 16 -13.26 46.95 24.66
N PRO A 17 -12.11 47.66 24.76
CA PRO A 17 -11.27 48.28 23.72
C PRO A 17 -9.79 47.80 23.74
N GLY A 18 -8.93 48.34 22.86
CA GLY A 18 -7.51 47.98 22.77
C GLY A 18 -6.52 49.03 23.31
N LEU A 19 -5.26 48.60 23.48
CA LEU A 19 -4.03 49.38 23.72
C LEU A 19 -2.96 48.74 22.80
N GLY A 20 -2.23 49.45 21.94
CA GLY A 20 -1.21 50.45 22.26
C GLY A 20 0.11 49.73 22.61
N GLY A 21 1.27 49.94 21.97
CA GLY A 21 1.68 50.88 20.93
C GLY A 21 3.14 51.31 21.17
N ARG A 22 3.95 51.45 20.10
CA ARG A 22 5.41 51.79 20.11
C ARG A 22 6.34 50.66 20.62
N GLY A 23 7.59 50.56 20.14
CA GLY A 23 8.26 51.34 19.09
C GLY A 23 9.50 50.62 18.55
N GLY A 24 9.88 50.92 17.32
CA GLY A 24 11.10 50.39 16.71
C GLY A 24 12.31 51.25 17.04
N PHE A 25 13.48 50.63 17.23
CA PHE A 25 14.77 51.32 17.23
C PHE A 25 15.65 50.80 16.09
N ARG A 26 16.25 51.76 15.38
CA ARG A 26 17.18 51.58 14.25
C ARG A 26 18.62 51.37 14.77
N GLY A 27 19.40 50.61 14.00
CA GLY A 27 20.87 50.53 14.09
C GLY A 27 21.36 49.11 13.82
N GLY A 28 22.41 48.86 13.04
CA GLY A 28 23.26 49.78 12.27
C GLY A 28 24.51 49.03 11.79
N PHE A 29 24.76 49.06 10.48
CA PHE A 29 25.96 48.66 9.71
C PHE A 29 27.26 48.22 10.44
N GLY A 30 27.90 47.16 9.91
CA GLY A 30 29.27 46.73 10.26
C GLY A 30 29.57 45.26 9.88
N SER A 31 29.63 44.91 8.59
CA SER A 31 30.88 44.76 7.82
C SER A 31 31.88 43.68 8.30
N GLY A 32 31.65 42.43 7.85
CA GLY A 32 32.69 41.55 7.29
C GLY A 32 33.71 40.85 8.20
N LEU A 33 33.70 39.50 8.19
CA LEU A 33 34.92 38.70 8.00
C LEU A 33 34.59 37.26 7.53
N ARG A 34 35.52 36.68 6.76
CA ARG A 34 35.35 35.41 6.03
C ARG A 34 35.51 34.20 6.97
N GLY A 35 34.52 33.30 7.02
CA GLY A 35 34.59 31.99 7.68
C GLY A 35 34.19 30.84 6.74
N ARG A 36 35.13 30.35 5.92
CA ARG A 36 34.88 29.36 4.86
C ARG A 36 34.97 27.94 5.41
N GLY A 37 33.84 27.28 5.67
CA GLY A 37 33.86 25.94 6.29
C GLY A 37 32.56 25.11 6.21
N ARG A 38 31.71 25.29 5.19
CA ARG A 38 30.46 24.50 5.04
C ARG A 38 30.73 23.06 4.58
N GLY A 39 31.21 22.22 5.49
CA GLY A 39 31.17 20.75 5.39
C GLY A 39 29.75 20.17 5.50
N ARG A 40 28.77 20.74 4.77
CA ARG A 40 27.44 20.11 4.64
C ARG A 40 27.60 18.87 3.77
N GLY A 41 27.83 17.73 4.41
CA GLY A 41 27.63 16.42 3.82
C GLY A 41 26.19 16.31 3.32
N ARG A 42 25.96 16.70 2.06
CA ARG A 42 24.72 16.41 1.33
C ARG A 42 24.62 14.90 1.28
N GLY A 43 23.84 14.33 2.20
CA GLY A 43 23.49 12.92 2.16
C GLY A 43 23.00 12.62 0.75
N ARG A 44 23.73 11.74 0.04
CA ARG A 44 23.31 11.25 -1.28
C ARG A 44 21.94 10.64 -1.09
N GLY A 45 20.90 11.39 -1.49
CA GLY A 45 19.53 10.93 -1.41
C GLY A 45 19.47 9.58 -2.11
N ARG A 46 19.08 8.53 -1.37
CA ARG A 46 18.87 7.21 -1.96
C ARG A 46 17.88 7.40 -3.11
N GLY A 47 18.36 7.20 -4.33
CA GLY A 47 17.69 7.67 -5.54
C GLY A 47 16.24 7.21 -5.61
N ALA A 48 15.39 8.02 -6.27
CA ALA A 48 13.95 7.86 -6.39
C ALA A 48 13.52 6.64 -7.24
N ARG A 49 13.95 5.43 -6.85
CA ARG A 49 13.60 4.12 -7.42
C ARG A 49 12.17 3.70 -7.04
N GLY A 50 11.21 4.62 -7.22
CA GLY A 50 9.82 4.43 -6.81
C GLY A 50 8.93 5.66 -7.04
N ALA A 51 9.26 6.53 -8.00
CA ALA A 51 8.52 7.76 -8.29
C ALA A 51 7.06 7.56 -8.73
N SER A 52 6.69 6.34 -9.18
CA SER A 52 5.32 5.97 -9.57
C SER A 52 4.47 5.41 -8.43
N LEU A 53 5.06 4.90 -7.35
CA LEU A 53 4.33 4.22 -6.29
C LEU A 53 3.72 5.23 -5.30
N LYS A 54 2.39 5.31 -5.27
CA LYS A 54 1.66 6.06 -4.24
C LYS A 54 1.23 5.13 -3.11
N ASP A 55 1.34 5.60 -1.87
CA ASP A 55 0.86 4.92 -0.68
C ASP A 55 -0.40 5.60 -0.09
N GLU A 56 -1.31 4.80 0.46
CA GLU A 56 -2.51 5.27 1.14
C GLU A 56 -2.76 4.45 2.42
N VAL A 57 -2.96 5.14 3.54
CA VAL A 57 -3.31 4.52 4.82
C VAL A 57 -4.81 4.22 4.84
N LEU A 58 -5.18 2.93 4.83
CA LEU A 58 -6.58 2.49 4.82
C LEU A 58 -7.25 2.62 6.19
N LYS A 59 -6.56 2.22 7.26
CA LYS A 59 -7.02 2.33 8.64
C LYS A 59 -5.85 2.19 9.62
N ILE A 60 -5.91 2.95 10.71
CA ILE A 60 -5.11 2.74 11.91
C ILE A 60 -6.05 2.16 12.97
N MET A 61 -5.66 1.05 13.58
CA MET A 61 -6.45 0.38 14.63
C MET A 61 -5.63 0.30 15.92
N PRO A 62 -6.08 0.91 17.03
CA PRO A 62 -5.52 0.59 18.34
C PRO A 62 -5.89 -0.87 18.68
N VAL A 63 -4.90 -1.62 19.15
CA VAL A 63 -5.07 -2.99 19.67
C VAL A 63 -4.43 -3.05 21.05
N GLN A 64 -5.16 -3.61 22.01
CA GLN A 64 -4.76 -3.60 23.43
C GLN A 64 -4.49 -5.03 23.90
N LYS A 65 -3.52 -5.19 24.81
CA LYS A 65 -3.31 -6.42 25.58
C LYS A 65 -3.35 -6.07 27.06
N GLN A 66 -4.19 -6.76 27.82
CA GLN A 66 -4.22 -6.61 29.27
C GLN A 66 -2.93 -7.15 29.91
N THR A 67 -2.44 -6.43 30.92
CA THR A 67 -1.27 -6.80 31.72
C THR A 67 -1.58 -6.61 33.21
N ARG A 68 -0.68 -7.04 34.10
CA ARG A 68 -0.83 -6.82 35.55
C ARG A 68 -0.93 -5.32 35.92
N ALA A 69 -0.32 -4.43 35.12
CA ALA A 69 -0.35 -2.98 35.29
C ALA A 69 -1.30 -2.30 34.27
N GLY A 70 -2.44 -2.92 33.99
CA GLY A 70 -3.46 -2.39 33.08
C GLY A 70 -3.19 -2.65 31.58
N GLN A 71 -3.84 -1.86 30.72
CA GLN A 71 -3.87 -2.11 29.26
C GLN A 71 -2.61 -1.60 28.56
N ARG A 72 -1.93 -2.49 27.82
CA ARG A 72 -0.81 -2.13 26.94
C ARG A 72 -1.29 -1.97 25.50
N THR A 73 -1.38 -0.74 25.05
CA THR A 73 -1.82 -0.39 23.69
C THR A 73 -0.69 -0.53 22.66
N ARG A 74 -1.07 -0.82 21.41
CA ARG A 74 -0.23 -0.74 20.20
C ARG A 74 -1.09 -0.32 19.01
N PHE A 75 -0.49 0.23 17.97
CA PHE A 75 -1.21 0.67 16.77
C PHE A 75 -0.89 -0.23 15.59
N LYS A 76 -1.94 -0.78 14.97
CA LYS A 76 -1.88 -1.58 13.75
C LYS A 76 -2.28 -0.72 12.56
N ALA A 77 -1.34 -0.45 11.67
CA ALA A 77 -1.56 0.29 10.42
C ALA A 77 -1.81 -0.69 9.26
N PHE A 78 -2.81 -0.39 8.44
CA PHE A 78 -3.05 -1.02 7.14
C PHE A 78 -2.76 0.02 6.05
N VAL A 79 -1.86 -0.32 5.13
CA VAL A 79 -1.42 0.57 4.05
C VAL A 79 -1.53 -0.16 2.72
N ALA A 80 -2.18 0.47 1.74
CA ALA A 80 -2.16 0.05 0.35
C ALA A 80 -1.10 0.84 -0.42
N ILE A 81 -0.47 0.22 -1.40
CA ILE A 81 0.47 0.87 -2.33
C ILE A 81 0.13 0.42 -3.74
N GLY A 82 0.24 1.32 -4.72
CA GLY A 82 0.19 0.94 -6.12
C GLY A 82 0.70 2.01 -7.07
N ASP A 83 0.85 1.64 -8.34
CA ASP A 83 1.31 2.51 -9.42
C ASP A 83 0.19 2.94 -10.38
N TYR A 84 -1.06 2.51 -10.13
CA TYR A 84 -2.22 2.67 -11.03
C TYR A 84 -2.02 2.01 -12.41
N ASN A 85 -1.03 1.12 -12.56
CA ASN A 85 -0.66 0.53 -13.85
C ASN A 85 -0.37 -0.98 -13.75
N GLY A 86 -1.10 -1.68 -12.89
CA GLY A 86 -1.01 -3.13 -12.76
C GLY A 86 -0.13 -3.63 -11.62
N HIS A 87 0.30 -2.79 -10.67
CA HIS A 87 0.97 -3.24 -9.46
C HIS A 87 0.26 -2.73 -8.21
N VAL A 88 -0.07 -3.65 -7.29
CA VAL A 88 -0.65 -3.30 -5.98
C VAL A 88 0.01 -4.12 -4.87
N GLY A 89 0.21 -3.52 -3.71
CA GLY A 89 0.74 -4.14 -2.50
C GLY A 89 -0.11 -3.78 -1.28
N LEU A 90 -0.24 -4.72 -0.34
CA LEU A 90 -0.95 -4.52 0.93
C LEU A 90 -0.01 -4.82 2.10
N GLY A 91 0.25 -3.80 2.92
CA GLY A 91 1.12 -3.88 4.09
C GLY A 91 0.32 -3.76 5.39
N VAL A 92 0.69 -4.58 6.37
CA VAL A 92 0.10 -4.55 7.71
C VAL A 92 1.21 -4.64 8.75
N LYS A 93 1.37 -3.60 9.57
CA LYS A 93 2.37 -3.56 10.65
C LYS A 93 1.73 -3.12 11.96
N CYS A 94 2.20 -3.66 13.08
CA CYS A 94 1.83 -3.24 14.42
C CYS A 94 3.07 -2.77 15.18
N SER A 95 3.03 -1.57 15.76
CA SER A 95 4.12 -0.94 16.50
C SER A 95 3.59 -0.24 17.76
N LYS A 96 4.48 0.22 18.66
CA LYS A 96 4.09 1.03 19.83
C LYS A 96 3.53 2.40 19.42
N GLU A 97 4.08 2.99 18.37
CA GLU A 97 3.71 4.32 17.86
C GLU A 97 3.07 4.23 16.48
N VAL A 98 2.19 5.20 16.16
CA VAL A 98 1.52 5.28 14.86
C VAL A 98 2.51 5.52 13.72
N ALA A 99 3.44 6.48 13.87
CA ALA A 99 4.39 6.83 12.81
C ALA A 99 5.34 5.67 12.45
N THR A 100 5.79 4.88 13.44
CA THR A 100 6.61 3.69 13.18
C THR A 100 5.79 2.54 12.61
N ALA A 101 4.50 2.41 12.97
CA ALA A 101 3.59 1.44 12.34
C ALA A 101 3.38 1.76 10.84
N ILE A 102 3.11 3.03 10.49
CA ILE A 102 2.88 3.45 9.09
C ILE A 102 4.16 3.22 8.26
N ARG A 103 5.31 3.72 8.70
CA ARG A 103 6.60 3.52 7.99
C ARG A 103 6.92 2.04 7.77
N GLY A 104 6.70 1.19 8.79
CA GLY A 104 6.88 -0.25 8.68
C GLY A 104 5.85 -0.94 7.77
N ALA A 105 4.61 -0.46 7.74
CA ALA A 105 3.57 -0.96 6.85
C ALA A 105 3.84 -0.59 5.38
N ILE A 106 4.35 0.62 5.10
CA ILE A 106 4.80 1.03 3.77
C ILE A 106 5.91 0.11 3.25
N ILE A 107 6.93 -0.19 4.09
CA ILE A 107 8.02 -1.10 3.69
C ILE A 107 7.49 -2.50 3.41
N LEU A 108 6.62 -3.05 4.27
CA LEU A 108 6.01 -4.37 4.04
C LEU A 108 5.13 -4.38 2.78
N ALA A 109 4.35 -3.33 2.53
CA ALA A 109 3.53 -3.20 1.32
C ALA A 109 4.38 -3.20 0.04
N LYS A 110 5.58 -2.60 0.06
CA LYS A 110 6.52 -2.61 -1.08
C LYS A 110 7.13 -3.99 -1.31
N LEU A 111 7.33 -4.79 -0.26
CA LEU A 111 7.79 -6.18 -0.36
C LEU A 111 6.69 -7.14 -0.81
N SER A 112 5.42 -6.81 -0.58
CA SER A 112 4.25 -7.60 -0.97
C SER A 112 3.52 -7.08 -2.21
N ILE A 113 4.21 -6.36 -3.10
CA ILE A 113 3.63 -5.95 -4.39
C ILE A 113 3.41 -7.19 -5.28
N VAL A 114 2.21 -7.28 -5.85
CA VAL A 114 1.80 -8.35 -6.76
C VAL A 114 1.34 -7.71 -8.08
N PRO A 115 1.74 -8.28 -9.24
CA PRO A 115 1.26 -7.83 -10.53
C PRO A 115 -0.23 -8.17 -10.71
N VAL A 116 -0.97 -7.33 -11.41
CA VAL A 116 -2.41 -7.44 -11.60
C VAL A 116 -2.73 -7.66 -13.08
N ARG A 117 -3.36 -8.79 -13.39
CA ARG A 117 -3.73 -9.10 -14.76
C ARG A 117 -5.00 -8.34 -15.10
N ARG A 118 -4.94 -7.49 -16.12
CA ARG A 118 -6.09 -6.78 -16.71
C ARG A 118 -6.58 -7.51 -17.96
N GLY A 119 -7.85 -7.31 -18.29
CA GLY A 119 -8.53 -7.91 -19.42
C GLY A 119 -9.61 -7.00 -20.01
N TYR A 120 -10.51 -7.62 -20.78
CA TYR A 120 -11.55 -6.94 -21.56
C TYR A 120 -12.91 -7.53 -21.23
N TRP A 121 -13.95 -6.71 -21.35
CA TRP A 121 -15.34 -7.17 -21.36
C TRP A 121 -15.82 -7.27 -22.81
N GLY A 122 -16.11 -8.49 -23.26
CA GLY A 122 -16.49 -8.75 -24.66
C GLY A 122 -15.34 -8.46 -25.64
N ASN A 123 -15.49 -7.42 -26.46
CA ASN A 123 -14.57 -7.10 -27.54
C ASN A 123 -13.21 -6.59 -27.02
N LYS A 124 -12.12 -7.11 -27.61
CA LYS A 124 -10.73 -6.79 -27.23
C LYS A 124 -10.23 -5.49 -27.86
N ILE A 125 -10.94 -4.39 -27.62
CA ILE A 125 -10.64 -3.08 -28.24
C ILE A 125 -9.93 -2.17 -27.24
N GLY A 126 -8.82 -1.56 -27.68
CA GLY A 126 -8.03 -0.61 -26.90
C GLY A 126 -7.22 -1.26 -25.78
N LYS A 127 -6.98 -0.52 -24.70
CA LYS A 127 -6.24 -1.02 -23.52
C LYS A 127 -7.12 -1.91 -22.62
N PRO A 128 -6.57 -2.97 -21.99
CA PRO A 128 -7.27 -3.75 -20.97
C PRO A 128 -7.71 -2.85 -19.80
N HIS A 129 -8.95 -2.98 -19.35
CA HIS A 129 -9.62 -2.04 -18.44
C HIS A 129 -10.30 -2.71 -17.24
N THR A 130 -10.65 -3.99 -17.34
CA THR A 130 -11.38 -4.76 -16.32
C THR A 130 -10.62 -6.02 -15.89
N VAL A 131 -11.18 -6.84 -14.99
CA VAL A 131 -10.59 -8.14 -14.61
C VAL A 131 -10.79 -9.18 -15.73
N PRO A 132 -9.84 -10.11 -15.96
CA PRO A 132 -9.89 -11.04 -17.10
C PRO A 132 -10.93 -12.14 -16.96
N CYS A 133 -11.35 -12.46 -15.73
CA CYS A 133 -12.35 -13.48 -15.41
C CYS A 133 -12.98 -13.18 -14.04
N LYS A 134 -14.02 -13.93 -13.66
CA LYS A 134 -14.68 -13.81 -12.35
C LYS A 134 -13.81 -14.46 -11.28
N VAL A 135 -13.02 -13.68 -10.54
CA VAL A 135 -12.12 -14.16 -9.48
C VAL A 135 -12.72 -13.99 -8.09
N THR A 136 -12.41 -14.91 -7.18
CA THR A 136 -12.85 -14.88 -5.77
C THR A 136 -11.65 -14.93 -4.82
N GLY A 137 -11.62 -13.98 -3.89
CA GLY A 137 -10.66 -13.95 -2.79
C GLY A 137 -11.35 -14.09 -1.43
N ARG A 138 -10.66 -14.68 -0.46
CA ARG A 138 -11.21 -14.99 0.86
C ARG A 138 -10.22 -14.67 1.98
N CYS A 139 -10.71 -14.07 3.07
CA CYS A 139 -9.96 -13.91 4.31
C CYS A 139 -10.91 -14.05 5.50
N GLY A 140 -10.76 -15.13 6.28
CA GLY A 140 -11.70 -15.49 7.34
C GLY A 140 -13.10 -15.80 6.78
N SER A 141 -14.12 -15.12 7.31
CA SER A 141 -15.50 -15.20 6.82
C SER A 141 -15.79 -14.29 5.61
N VAL A 142 -14.88 -13.36 5.26
CA VAL A 142 -15.09 -12.40 4.19
C VAL A 142 -14.68 -13.01 2.84
N LEU A 143 -15.61 -13.00 1.88
CA LEU A 143 -15.40 -13.40 0.49
C LEU A 143 -15.66 -12.18 -0.40
N VAL A 144 -14.71 -11.85 -1.28
CA VAL A 144 -14.82 -10.79 -2.28
C VAL A 144 -14.73 -11.40 -3.67
N ARG A 145 -15.75 -11.19 -4.49
CA ARG A 145 -15.81 -11.60 -5.90
C ARG A 145 -15.65 -10.37 -6.79
N LEU A 146 -14.66 -10.40 -7.68
CA LEU A 146 -14.49 -9.43 -8.75
C LEU A 146 -15.14 -10.00 -10.02
N ILE A 147 -15.87 -9.17 -10.74
CA ILE A 147 -16.64 -9.55 -11.93
C ILE A 147 -16.30 -8.55 -13.05
N PRO A 148 -15.95 -9.02 -14.27
CA PRO A 148 -15.68 -8.14 -15.40
C PRO A 148 -16.88 -7.23 -15.70
N ALA A 149 -16.62 -5.96 -16.00
CA ALA A 149 -17.62 -4.93 -16.27
C ALA A 149 -17.36 -4.23 -17.63
N PRO A 150 -18.40 -3.73 -18.34
CA PRO A 150 -18.23 -2.99 -19.58
C PRO A 150 -17.46 -1.68 -19.39
N ARG A 151 -16.91 -1.13 -20.48
CA ARG A 151 -16.12 0.12 -20.45
C ARG A 151 -16.97 1.29 -19.94
N GLY A 152 -16.43 2.08 -19.00
CA GLY A 152 -17.11 3.27 -18.46
C GLY A 152 -18.09 2.98 -17.31
N THR A 153 -18.12 1.75 -16.79
CA THR A 153 -18.86 1.39 -15.57
C THR A 153 -18.23 2.02 -14.33
N GLY A 154 -16.91 2.16 -14.34
CA GLY A 154 -16.12 2.46 -13.14
C GLY A 154 -16.07 1.28 -12.16
N ILE A 155 -15.49 1.53 -10.99
CA ILE A 155 -15.45 0.54 -9.90
C ILE A 155 -16.71 0.67 -9.02
N VAL A 156 -17.63 -0.29 -9.20
CA VAL A 156 -18.82 -0.46 -8.36
C VAL A 156 -18.45 -1.33 -7.17
N SER A 157 -17.98 -0.66 -6.11
CA SER A 157 -17.48 -1.32 -4.90
C SER A 157 -17.53 -0.43 -3.66
N ALA A 158 -17.45 -1.05 -2.48
CA ALA A 158 -17.29 -0.37 -1.21
C ALA A 158 -15.95 0.42 -1.16
N PRO A 159 -15.80 1.44 -0.30
CA PRO A 159 -14.65 2.34 -0.35
C PRO A 159 -13.27 1.67 -0.20
N VAL A 160 -13.18 0.58 0.58
CA VAL A 160 -11.91 -0.13 0.84
C VAL A 160 -11.42 -0.90 -0.41
N PRO A 161 -12.19 -1.86 -0.99
CA PRO A 161 -11.82 -2.48 -2.25
C PRO A 161 -11.73 -1.50 -3.41
N LYS A 162 -12.54 -0.43 -3.44
CA LYS A 162 -12.45 0.60 -4.48
C LYS A 162 -11.05 1.23 -4.54
N LYS A 163 -10.46 1.59 -3.39
CA LYS A 163 -9.08 2.10 -3.30
C LYS A 163 -8.04 1.10 -3.82
N LEU A 164 -8.16 -0.17 -3.43
CA LEU A 164 -7.26 -1.24 -3.91
C LEU A 164 -7.36 -1.48 -5.42
N LEU A 165 -8.57 -1.45 -5.99
CA LEU A 165 -8.80 -1.64 -7.43
C LEU A 165 -8.31 -0.43 -8.25
N MET A 166 -8.50 0.80 -7.76
CA MET A 166 -7.92 2.01 -8.38
C MET A 166 -6.39 1.93 -8.39
N MET A 167 -5.76 1.59 -7.26
CA MET A 167 -4.30 1.44 -7.16
C MET A 167 -3.74 0.34 -8.06
N ALA A 168 -4.51 -0.73 -8.28
CA ALA A 168 -4.19 -1.79 -9.22
C ALA A 168 -4.30 -1.36 -10.71
N GLY A 169 -4.87 -0.19 -11.01
CA GLY A 169 -5.08 0.27 -12.38
C GLY A 169 -6.22 -0.44 -13.12
N ILE A 170 -7.22 -0.94 -12.39
CA ILE A 170 -8.46 -1.47 -12.95
C ILE A 170 -9.48 -0.33 -13.01
N ASP A 171 -9.97 0.00 -14.20
CA ASP A 171 -10.90 1.12 -14.41
C ASP A 171 -12.35 0.69 -14.13
N ASP A 172 -12.74 -0.48 -14.64
CA ASP A 172 -14.11 -0.99 -14.59
C ASP A 172 -14.18 -2.33 -13.85
N CYS A 173 -15.00 -2.43 -12.80
CA CYS A 173 -15.20 -3.70 -12.09
C CYS A 173 -16.49 -3.70 -11.28
N TYR A 174 -17.30 -4.75 -11.45
CA TYR A 174 -18.36 -5.07 -10.50
C TYR A 174 -17.77 -5.89 -9.35
N THR A 175 -18.21 -5.61 -8.12
CA THR A 175 -17.80 -6.39 -6.96
C THR A 175 -18.99 -6.89 -6.17
N SER A 176 -18.86 -8.08 -5.61
CA SER A 176 -19.82 -8.65 -4.67
C SER A 176 -19.05 -9.15 -3.44
N ALA A 177 -19.51 -8.77 -2.25
CA ALA A 177 -18.87 -9.14 -1.00
C ALA A 177 -19.87 -9.85 -0.07
N ARG A 178 -19.43 -10.94 0.57
CA ARG A 178 -20.23 -11.72 1.54
C ARG A 178 -19.43 -11.93 2.81
N GLY A 179 -20.12 -12.04 3.95
CA GLY A 179 -19.51 -12.22 5.28
C GLY A 179 -19.32 -10.89 6.03
N CYS A 180 -18.52 -10.90 7.10
CA CYS A 180 -18.36 -9.75 8.00
C CYS A 180 -17.41 -8.66 7.42
N THR A 181 -17.87 -7.96 6.39
CA THR A 181 -17.11 -6.91 5.66
C THR A 181 -16.74 -5.71 6.53
N ALA A 182 -17.43 -5.50 7.66
CA ALA A 182 -17.07 -4.50 8.69
C ALA A 182 -15.62 -4.68 9.22
N THR A 183 -15.08 -5.90 9.17
CA THR A 183 -13.68 -6.17 9.51
C THR A 183 -12.73 -5.75 8.37
N LEU A 184 -12.47 -4.44 8.25
CA LEU A 184 -11.65 -3.83 7.18
C LEU A 184 -10.35 -4.59 6.89
N GLY A 185 -9.65 -5.07 7.91
CA GLY A 185 -8.39 -5.81 7.74
C GLY A 185 -8.54 -7.15 7.01
N ASN A 186 -9.68 -7.84 7.17
CA ASN A 186 -9.98 -9.05 6.40
C ASN A 186 -10.53 -8.70 5.02
N PHE A 187 -11.35 -7.65 4.93
CA PHE A 187 -11.95 -7.21 3.66
C PHE A 187 -10.89 -6.72 2.65
N ALA A 188 -9.92 -5.93 3.10
CA ALA A 188 -8.77 -5.53 2.29
C ALA A 188 -7.93 -6.75 1.83
N LYS A 189 -7.65 -7.69 2.74
CA LYS A 189 -6.92 -8.93 2.42
C LYS A 189 -7.66 -9.84 1.44
N ALA A 190 -8.97 -10.02 1.58
CA ALA A 190 -9.79 -10.81 0.67
C ALA A 190 -9.83 -10.18 -0.73
N THR A 191 -9.85 -8.85 -0.82
CA THR A 191 -9.74 -8.12 -2.10
C THR A 191 -8.36 -8.32 -2.72
N PHE A 192 -7.29 -8.20 -1.94
CA PHE A 192 -5.92 -8.40 -2.39
C PHE A 192 -5.66 -9.85 -2.87
N ASP A 193 -6.20 -10.85 -2.18
CA ASP A 193 -6.20 -12.26 -2.59
C ASP A 193 -6.93 -12.48 -3.92
N ALA A 194 -8.10 -11.84 -4.12
CA ALA A 194 -8.81 -11.88 -5.39
C ALA A 194 -7.98 -11.29 -6.55
N ILE A 195 -7.29 -10.17 -6.30
CA ILE A 195 -6.41 -9.51 -7.27
C ILE A 195 -5.19 -10.40 -7.61
N SER A 196 -4.54 -10.98 -6.59
CA SER A 196 -3.38 -11.86 -6.78
C SER A 196 -3.69 -13.06 -7.68
N LYS A 197 -4.87 -13.65 -7.51
CA LYS A 197 -5.34 -14.79 -8.31
C LYS A 197 -5.60 -14.48 -9.79
N THR A 198 -5.60 -13.21 -10.21
CA THR A 198 -5.82 -12.84 -11.62
C THR A 198 -4.74 -13.37 -12.57
N TYR A 199 -3.49 -13.47 -12.11
CA TYR A 199 -2.41 -14.14 -12.87
C TYR A 199 -2.37 -15.65 -12.66
N SER A 200 -2.77 -16.14 -11.48
CA SER A 200 -2.86 -17.58 -11.19
C SER A 200 -3.97 -18.30 -11.97
N TYR A 201 -4.92 -17.56 -12.56
CA TYR A 201 -6.01 -18.14 -13.32
C TYR A 201 -5.59 -18.48 -14.75
N LEU A 202 -5.49 -19.78 -15.04
CA LEU A 202 -5.18 -20.29 -16.38
C LEU A 202 -6.34 -20.01 -17.34
N THR A 203 -6.05 -19.26 -18.39
CA THR A 203 -6.98 -18.91 -19.47
C THR A 203 -6.48 -19.48 -20.80
N PRO A 204 -7.33 -19.74 -21.80
CA PRO A 204 -6.89 -20.24 -23.11
C PRO A 204 -5.76 -19.44 -23.78
N GLY A 205 -5.71 -18.11 -23.58
CA GLY A 205 -4.61 -17.26 -24.04
C GLY A 205 -3.24 -17.49 -23.36
N LEU A 206 -3.15 -18.43 -22.41
CA LEU A 206 -1.93 -18.88 -21.73
C LEU A 206 -1.71 -20.39 -21.87
N TRP A 207 -2.42 -21.08 -22.76
CA TRP A 207 -2.25 -22.52 -23.01
C TRP A 207 -1.08 -22.86 -23.94
N LYS A 208 -0.42 -21.87 -24.55
CA LYS A 208 0.79 -22.08 -25.34
C LYS A 208 1.90 -22.60 -24.41
N GLU A 209 2.64 -23.59 -24.88
CA GLU A 209 3.76 -24.20 -24.17
C GLU A 209 4.76 -23.15 -23.66
N THR A 210 5.20 -23.30 -22.41
CA THR A 210 6.10 -22.37 -21.74
C THR A 210 7.55 -22.62 -22.15
N VAL A 211 8.12 -21.74 -22.95
CA VAL A 211 9.56 -21.75 -23.25
C VAL A 211 10.34 -21.34 -22.00
N PHE A 212 11.07 -22.29 -21.42
CA PHE A 212 11.88 -22.05 -20.22
C PHE A 212 13.16 -21.28 -20.56
N THR A 213 13.30 -20.05 -20.04
CA THR A 213 14.54 -19.28 -20.09
C THR A 213 15.45 -19.65 -18.91
N LYS A 214 16.75 -19.35 -19.03
CA LYS A 214 17.69 -19.47 -17.90
C LYS A 214 17.22 -18.61 -16.72
N SER A 215 17.46 -19.08 -15.50
CA SER A 215 17.21 -18.28 -14.30
C SER A 215 18.24 -17.15 -14.20
N PRO A 216 17.88 -15.93 -13.75
CA PRO A 216 18.85 -14.85 -13.53
C PRO A 216 20.01 -15.24 -12.60
N TYR A 217 19.77 -16.14 -11.63
CA TYR A 217 20.84 -16.67 -10.77
C TYR A 217 21.84 -17.55 -11.52
N GLN A 218 21.40 -18.24 -12.58
CA GLN A 218 22.25 -19.08 -13.42
C GLN A 218 22.99 -18.22 -14.46
N GLU A 219 22.30 -17.25 -15.07
CA GLU A 219 22.86 -16.34 -16.06
C GLU A 219 23.96 -15.44 -15.48
N PHE A 220 23.76 -14.89 -14.28
CA PHE A 220 24.71 -13.98 -13.64
C PHE A 220 25.63 -14.66 -12.60
N THR A 221 25.75 -15.99 -12.61
CA THR A 221 26.56 -16.76 -11.63
C THR A 221 28.01 -16.25 -11.55
N ASP A 222 28.68 -16.05 -12.68
CA ASP A 222 30.10 -15.65 -12.71
C ASP A 222 30.31 -14.24 -12.15
N HIS A 223 29.35 -13.35 -12.38
CA HIS A 223 29.34 -12.01 -11.78
C HIS A 223 29.09 -12.08 -10.27
N LEU A 224 28.09 -12.86 -9.85
CA LEU A 224 27.74 -13.01 -8.43
C LEU A 224 28.90 -13.59 -7.60
N VAL A 225 29.62 -14.59 -8.10
CA VAL A 225 30.81 -15.15 -7.43
C VAL A 225 31.91 -14.10 -7.26
N LYS A 226 32.14 -13.25 -8.28
CA LYS A 226 33.17 -12.19 -8.25
C LYS A 226 32.79 -11.01 -7.34
N THR A 227 31.51 -10.61 -7.31
CA THR A 227 31.06 -9.42 -6.56
C THR A 227 30.52 -9.71 -5.16
N HIS A 228 30.17 -10.96 -4.86
CA HIS A 228 29.51 -11.33 -3.61
C HIS A 228 30.01 -12.68 -3.11
N THR A 229 30.99 -12.66 -2.20
CA THR A 229 31.42 -13.83 -1.45
C THR A 229 30.24 -14.42 -0.68
N ARG A 230 29.68 -15.54 -1.17
CA ARG A 230 28.63 -16.28 -0.45
C ARG A 230 29.21 -16.83 0.84
N VAL A 231 28.76 -16.30 1.98
CA VAL A 231 28.91 -16.99 3.26
C VAL A 231 28.07 -18.28 3.18
N SER A 232 28.77 -19.42 3.10
CA SER A 232 28.26 -20.79 3.16
C SER A 232 27.00 -21.12 2.34
N VAL A 233 27.19 -21.67 1.13
CA VAL A 233 26.28 -22.72 0.64
C VAL A 233 26.82 -24.05 1.14
N GLN A 234 26.01 -24.81 1.87
CA GLN A 234 26.37 -26.14 2.33
C GLN A 234 26.69 -27.02 1.11
N ARG A 235 27.89 -27.61 1.12
CA ARG A 235 28.44 -28.44 0.06
C ARG A 235 27.61 -29.72 -0.05
N THR A 236 26.60 -29.75 -0.92
CA THR A 236 25.90 -30.99 -1.26
C THR A 236 26.95 -31.97 -1.78
N GLN A 237 27.01 -33.15 -1.17
CA GLN A 237 28.05 -34.13 -1.46
C GLN A 237 27.93 -34.62 -2.91
N ALA A 238 29.07 -34.86 -3.55
CA ALA A 238 29.10 -35.39 -4.91
C ALA A 238 28.51 -36.82 -4.94
N PRO A 239 27.84 -37.23 -6.03
CA PRO A 239 27.48 -38.63 -6.21
C PRO A 239 28.76 -39.46 -6.29
N ALA A 240 28.84 -40.52 -5.48
CA ALA A 240 29.94 -41.46 -5.54
C ALA A 240 29.89 -42.21 -6.88
N VAL A 241 30.97 -42.14 -7.65
CA VAL A 241 31.19 -43.02 -8.80
C VAL A 241 31.55 -44.39 -8.24
N ALA A 242 30.63 -45.34 -8.34
CA ALA A 242 30.91 -46.75 -8.06
C ALA A 242 31.34 -47.42 -9.37
N THR A 243 32.63 -47.69 -9.50
CA THR A 243 33.18 -48.58 -10.52
C THR A 243 33.05 -50.02 -10.06
N THR A 244 32.24 -50.83 -10.73
CA THR A 244 32.56 -52.22 -11.11
C THR A 244 31.71 -52.57 -12.32
#